data_AF-A0A7Y3EQT0-F1
#
_entry.id   AF-A0A7Y3EQT0-F1
#
_cell.length_a   1.000
_cell.length_b   1.000
_cell.length_c   1.000
_cell.angle_alpha   90.00
_cell.angle_beta   90.00
_cell.angle_gamma   90.00
#
_symmetry.space_group_name_H-M   'P 1'
#
loop_
_entity.id
_entity.type
_entity.pdbx_description
1 polymer ?
#
loop_
_entity_poly.entity_id
_entity_poly.type
_entity_poly.pdbx_seq_one_letter_code
_entity_poly.pdbx_strand_id
1 'polypeptide(L)'
;PGIKIYGMSSSSLAEICQKNDLEYVNEVFSDRKYAYYDRLQSRKEQGSVMTDINDIYEQLTLLTQNQVKDIHGQVHELKTDSICMHGDTPGAVNIIKQIHQFLKEQDFDIVAPS
;
A
#
# COMPACT_ATOMS: atom_id res chain seq x y z
N PRO A 1 -21.74 -14.19 -3.37
CA PRO A 1 -20.58 -14.27 -4.29
C PRO A 1 -19.29 -14.04 -3.49
N GLY A 2 -18.27 -14.89 -3.61
CA GLY A 2 -17.06 -14.84 -2.76
C GLY A 2 -15.80 -14.34 -3.47
N ILE A 3 -15.95 -13.55 -4.54
CA ILE A 3 -14.80 -12.96 -5.27
C ILE A 3 -14.57 -11.56 -4.71
N LYS A 4 -13.37 -11.34 -4.15
CA LYS A 4 -12.92 -10.05 -3.65
C LYS A 4 -12.35 -9.20 -4.78
N ILE A 5 -12.76 -7.94 -4.83
CA ILE A 5 -12.21 -6.94 -5.75
C ILE A 5 -11.10 -6.20 -5.02
N TYR A 6 -9.90 -6.20 -5.60
CA TYR A 6 -8.77 -5.43 -5.09
C TYR A 6 -8.68 -4.12 -5.86
N GLY A 7 -8.35 -3.05 -5.15
CA GLY A 7 -8.02 -1.79 -5.78
C GLY A 7 -7.55 -0.76 -4.75
N MET A 8 -7.05 0.35 -5.26
CA MET A 8 -6.52 1.42 -4.41
C MET A 8 -7.54 1.86 -3.36
N SER A 9 -7.08 2.01 -2.12
CA SER A 9 -7.88 2.60 -1.04
C SER A 9 -8.46 3.95 -1.46
N SER A 10 -9.67 4.23 -1.01
CA SER A 10 -10.37 5.50 -1.25
C SER A 10 -10.63 5.82 -2.74
N SER A 11 -10.56 4.83 -3.62
CA SER A 11 -10.87 5.01 -5.04
C SER A 11 -12.37 4.96 -5.33
N SER A 12 -12.79 5.52 -6.47
CA SER A 12 -14.18 5.40 -6.93
C SER A 12 -14.63 3.94 -7.14
N LEU A 13 -13.69 3.02 -7.38
CA LEU A 13 -14.01 1.59 -7.48
C LEU A 13 -14.46 1.04 -6.12
N ALA A 14 -13.84 1.47 -5.02
CA ALA A 14 -14.25 1.11 -3.67
C ALA A 14 -15.71 1.54 -3.42
N GLU A 15 -16.05 2.78 -3.78
CA GLU A 15 -17.42 3.30 -3.64
C GLU A 15 -18.44 2.50 -4.47
N ILE A 16 -18.08 2.14 -5.71
CA ILE A 16 -18.96 1.35 -6.58
C ILE A 16 -19.16 -0.05 -5.99
N CYS A 17 -18.10 -0.70 -5.49
CA CYS A 17 -18.21 -2.01 -4.88
C CYS A 17 -19.10 -1.97 -3.63
N GLN A 18 -18.91 -0.96 -2.77
CA GLN A 18 -19.74 -0.74 -1.60
C GLN A 18 -21.22 -0.54 -1.96
N LYS A 19 -21.52 0.26 -2.99
CA LYS A 19 -22.90 0.51 -3.45
C LYS A 19 -23.60 -0.72 -4.04
N ASN A 20 -22.84 -1.76 -4.40
CA ASN A 20 -23.35 -2.99 -5.03
C ASN A 20 -23.16 -4.22 -4.12
N ASP A 21 -22.85 -4.03 -2.83
CA ASP A 21 -22.61 -5.10 -1.87
C ASP A 21 -21.54 -6.11 -2.34
N LEU A 22 -20.51 -5.62 -3.02
CA LEU A 22 -19.35 -6.41 -3.47
C LEU A 22 -18.21 -6.29 -2.47
N GLU A 23 -17.58 -7.41 -2.11
CA GLU A 23 -16.41 -7.43 -1.25
C GLU A 23 -15.24 -6.69 -1.90
N TYR A 24 -14.71 -5.68 -1.20
CA TYR A 24 -13.61 -4.86 -1.66
C TYR A 24 -12.46 -4.88 -0.67
N VAL A 25 -11.25 -5.10 -1.18
CA VAL A 25 -9.99 -5.09 -0.42
C VAL A 25 -9.26 -3.80 -0.75
N ASN A 26 -9.13 -2.93 0.26
CA ASN A 26 -8.45 -1.65 0.14
C ASN A 26 -6.93 -1.87 0.07
N GLU A 27 -6.40 -1.74 -1.14
CA GLU A 27 -5.00 -1.93 -1.43
C GLU A 27 -4.23 -0.61 -1.31
N VAL A 28 -3.08 -0.68 -0.64
CA VAL A 28 -2.10 0.41 -0.48
C VAL A 28 -0.74 -0.06 -0.99
N PHE A 29 0.24 0.85 -1.16
CA PHE A 29 1.46 0.55 -1.89
C PHE A 29 2.68 0.91 -1.05
N SER A 30 3.53 -0.06 -0.69
CA SER A 30 4.68 0.21 0.19
C SER A 30 5.85 0.89 -0.53
N ASP A 31 5.97 0.72 -1.84
CA ASP A 31 7.10 1.16 -2.65
C ASP A 31 6.76 2.26 -3.67
N ARG A 32 5.57 2.87 -3.53
CA ARG A 32 5.12 3.98 -4.38
C ARG A 32 4.91 5.23 -3.56
N LYS A 33 5.34 6.37 -4.11
CA LYS A 33 5.00 7.67 -3.52
C LYS A 33 3.54 8.01 -3.78
N TYR A 34 2.90 8.62 -2.79
CA TYR A 34 1.53 9.11 -2.90
C TYR A 34 1.54 10.58 -3.31
N ALA A 35 0.92 10.91 -4.44
CA ALA A 35 0.63 12.29 -4.80
C ALA A 35 -0.50 12.86 -3.91
N TYR A 36 -1.40 11.98 -3.47
CA TYR A 36 -2.47 12.24 -2.50
C TYR A 36 -2.99 10.91 -1.94
N TYR A 37 -3.84 10.88 -0.92
CA TYR A 37 -4.29 9.63 -0.27
C TYR A 37 -4.96 8.62 -1.23
N ASP A 38 -5.59 9.11 -2.30
CA ASP A 38 -6.29 8.33 -3.33
C ASP A 38 -5.51 8.23 -4.65
N ARG A 39 -4.26 8.71 -4.70
CA ARG A 39 -3.50 8.83 -5.94
C ARG A 39 -2.01 8.63 -5.75
N LEU A 40 -1.46 7.69 -6.49
CA LEU A 40 -0.01 7.50 -6.59
C LEU A 40 0.65 8.55 -7.47
N GLN A 41 1.89 8.90 -7.16
CA GLN A 41 2.73 9.73 -8.02
C GLN A 41 2.96 9.01 -9.36
N SER A 42 2.86 9.77 -10.46
CA SER A 42 3.07 9.27 -11.82
C SER A 42 4.43 8.59 -11.94
N ARG A 43 4.48 7.41 -12.58
CA ARG A 43 5.73 6.68 -12.85
C ARG A 43 6.73 7.46 -13.73
N LYS A 44 6.29 8.51 -14.40
CA LYS A 44 7.15 9.39 -15.19
C LYS A 44 7.99 10.34 -14.32
N GLU A 45 7.54 10.58 -13.08
CA GLU A 45 8.27 11.41 -12.14
C GLU A 45 9.42 10.62 -11.53
N GLN A 46 10.59 11.25 -11.46
CA GLN A 46 11.77 10.65 -10.85
C GLN A 46 11.51 10.36 -9.36
N GLY A 47 11.85 9.15 -8.92
CA GLY A 47 11.66 8.73 -7.53
C GLY A 47 10.22 8.40 -7.15
N SER A 48 9.30 8.26 -8.11
CA SER A 48 7.92 7.80 -7.89
C SER A 48 7.81 6.34 -7.42
N VAL A 49 8.86 5.56 -7.63
CA VAL A 49 9.08 4.22 -7.06
C VAL A 49 10.23 4.31 -6.06
N MET A 50 10.00 3.84 -4.85
CA MET A 50 10.97 3.81 -3.78
C MET A 50 11.76 2.50 -3.82
N THR A 51 13.07 2.60 -3.65
CA THR A 51 13.98 1.45 -3.64
C THR A 51 14.88 1.43 -2.40
N ASP A 52 14.96 2.54 -1.67
CA ASP A 52 15.60 2.59 -0.35
C ASP A 52 14.69 1.90 0.67
N ILE A 53 15.26 0.96 1.43
CA ILE A 53 14.50 0.17 2.39
C ILE A 53 14.00 1.02 3.57
N ASN A 54 14.70 2.09 3.95
CA ASN A 54 14.30 2.95 5.05
C ASN A 54 13.07 3.78 4.67
N ASP A 55 13.01 4.29 3.44
CA ASP A 55 11.82 4.98 2.92
C ASP A 55 10.60 4.05 2.93
N ILE A 56 10.81 2.78 2.56
CA ILE A 56 9.76 1.75 2.56
C ILE A 56 9.32 1.42 4.00
N TYR A 57 10.24 1.32 4.96
CA TYR A 57 9.91 1.10 6.37
C TYR A 57 9.13 2.26 6.98
N GLU A 58 9.49 3.51 6.65
CA GLU A 58 8.71 4.68 7.07
C GLU A 58 7.28 4.60 6.53
N GLN A 59 7.13 4.29 5.24
CA GLN A 59 5.80 4.15 4.64
C GLN A 59 5.02 2.97 5.24
N LEU A 60 5.62 1.81 5.44
CA LEU A 60 4.98 0.66 6.08
C LEU A 60 4.49 0.99 7.50
N THR A 61 5.28 1.73 8.27
CA THR A 61 4.88 2.17 9.61
C THR A 61 3.57 2.97 9.56
N LEU A 62 3.44 3.90 8.60
CA LEU A 62 2.21 4.65 8.40
C LEU A 62 1.06 3.77 7.90
N LEU A 63 1.31 2.91 6.91
CA LEU A 63 0.26 2.06 6.32
C LEU A 63 -0.34 1.10 7.34
N THR A 64 0.48 0.51 8.21
CA THR A 64 0.00 -0.35 9.33
C THR A 64 -0.85 0.40 10.35
N GLN A 65 -0.77 1.74 10.37
CA GLN A 65 -1.56 2.64 11.19
C GLN A 65 -2.74 3.25 10.42
N ASN A 66 -3.08 2.74 9.23
CA ASN A 66 -4.13 3.29 8.36
C ASN A 66 -3.85 4.73 7.92
N GLN A 67 -2.57 5.05 7.70
CA GLN A 67 -2.11 6.38 7.32
C GLN A 67 -1.17 6.34 6.12
N VAL A 68 -1.10 7.46 5.40
CA VAL A 68 -0.09 7.67 4.36
C VAL A 68 0.38 9.11 4.35
N LYS A 69 1.64 9.33 3.97
CA LYS A 69 2.23 10.66 3.79
C LYS A 69 2.35 10.94 2.29
N ASP A 70 1.80 12.06 1.83
CA ASP A 70 1.93 12.47 0.44
C ASP A 70 3.28 13.16 0.15
N ILE A 71 3.54 13.47 -1.13
CA ILE A 71 4.74 14.17 -1.59
C ILE A 71 4.90 15.60 -1.03
N HIS A 72 3.86 16.17 -0.41
CA HIS A 72 3.91 17.47 0.27
C HIS A 72 4.15 17.33 1.78
N GLY A 73 4.27 16.09 2.28
CA GLY A 73 4.48 15.79 3.69
C GLY A 73 3.19 15.79 4.52
N GLN A 74 2.02 15.90 3.89
CA GLN A 74 0.74 15.82 4.59
C GLN A 74 0.39 14.36 4.88
N VAL A 75 -0.03 14.09 6.11
CA VAL A 75 -0.52 12.78 6.53
C VAL A 75 -2.03 12.70 6.33
N HIS A 76 -2.48 11.58 5.76
CA HIS A 76 -3.87 11.29 5.47
C HIS A 76 -4.27 9.95 6.05
N GLU A 77 -5.53 9.82 6.48
CA GLU A 77 -6.11 8.55 6.89
C GLU A 77 -6.71 7.81 5.68
N LEU A 78 -6.52 6.49 5.64
CA LEU A 78 -7.10 5.62 4.62
C LEU A 78 -7.22 4.19 5.15
N LYS A 79 -8.04 3.35 4.52
CA LYS A 79 -8.19 1.95 4.95
C LYS A 79 -7.10 1.08 4.32
N THR A 80 -6.43 0.27 5.14
CA THR A 80 -5.42 -0.68 4.69
C THR A 80 -5.88 -2.11 4.95
N ASP A 81 -6.27 -2.82 3.89
CA ASP A 81 -6.60 -4.26 3.97
C ASP A 81 -5.49 -5.13 3.34
N SER A 82 -4.74 -4.59 2.38
CA SER A 82 -3.63 -5.27 1.70
C SER A 82 -2.54 -4.26 1.32
N ILE A 83 -1.28 -4.67 1.45
CA ILE A 83 -0.12 -3.85 1.08
C ILE A 83 0.56 -4.48 -0.16
N CYS A 84 0.48 -3.76 -1.28
CA CYS A 84 1.06 -4.11 -2.56
C CYS A 84 2.53 -3.72 -2.65
N MET A 85 3.32 -4.60 -3.27
CA MET A 85 4.76 -4.44 -3.49
C MET A 85 5.10 -4.91 -4.90
N HIS A 86 6.04 -4.24 -5.59
CA HIS A 86 6.47 -4.64 -6.92
C HIS A 86 7.49 -5.78 -6.84
N GLY A 87 7.24 -6.86 -7.58
CA GLY A 87 8.13 -8.02 -7.69
C GLY A 87 9.11 -7.96 -8.87
N ASP A 88 8.93 -6.99 -9.77
CA ASP A 88 9.62 -6.86 -11.06
C ASP A 88 10.81 -5.89 -11.05
N THR A 89 11.06 -5.20 -9.93
CA THR A 89 12.20 -4.30 -9.76
C THR A 89 13.48 -5.09 -9.43
N PRO A 90 14.67 -4.72 -9.95
CA PRO A 90 15.93 -5.29 -9.51
C PRO A 90 16.08 -5.22 -7.97
N GLY A 91 16.35 -6.35 -7.34
CA GLY A 91 16.44 -6.44 -5.88
C GLY A 91 15.09 -6.57 -5.14
N ALA A 92 13.95 -6.63 -5.84
CA ALA A 92 12.62 -6.76 -5.23
C ALA A 92 12.53 -7.92 -4.24
N VAL A 93 13.08 -9.10 -4.57
CA VAL A 93 13.08 -10.26 -3.65
C VAL A 93 13.81 -9.95 -2.34
N ASN A 94 14.90 -9.19 -2.39
CA ASN A 94 15.64 -8.80 -1.19
C ASN A 94 14.86 -7.76 -0.37
N ILE A 95 14.19 -6.82 -1.03
CA ILE A 95 13.30 -5.84 -0.40
C ILE A 95 12.14 -6.57 0.29
N ILE A 96 11.46 -7.48 -0.41
CA ILE A 96 10.31 -8.25 0.13
C ILE A 96 10.73 -9.07 1.36
N LYS A 97 11.92 -9.70 1.35
CA LYS A 97 12.45 -10.40 2.53
C LYS A 97 12.66 -9.47 3.72
N GLN A 98 13.21 -8.29 3.48
CA GLN A 98 13.43 -7.26 4.51
C GLN A 98 12.11 -6.68 5.05
N ILE A 99 11.10 -6.48 4.19
CA ILE A 99 9.75 -6.07 4.60
C ILE A 99 9.10 -7.15 5.46
N HIS A 100 9.14 -8.40 5.02
CA HIS A 100 8.56 -9.52 5.77
C HIS A 100 9.20 -9.66 7.15
N GLN A 101 10.53 -9.53 7.25
CA GLN A 101 11.24 -9.54 8.54
C GLN A 101 10.80 -8.36 9.42
N PHE A 102 10.78 -7.14 8.87
CA PHE A 102 10.36 -5.94 9.58
C PHE A 102 8.94 -6.08 10.16
N LEU A 103 7.97 -6.52 9.36
CA LEU A 103 6.60 -6.70 9.83
C LEU A 103 6.49 -7.75 10.95
N LYS A 104 7.26 -8.85 10.85
CA LYS A 104 7.32 -9.86 11.92
C LYS A 104 7.94 -9.33 13.21
N GLU A 105 8.98 -8.50 13.12
CA GLU A 105 9.61 -7.86 14.29
C GLU A 105 8.68 -6.83 14.95
N GLN A 106 7.70 -6.31 14.22
CA GLN A 106 6.63 -5.45 14.74
C GLN A 106 5.38 -6.25 15.18
N ASP A 107 5.50 -7.59 15.32
CA ASP A 107 4.43 -8.49 15.74
C ASP A 107 3.17 -8.49 14.84
N PHE A 108 3.33 -8.20 13.54
CA PHE A 108 2.24 -8.35 12.57
C PHE A 108 2.16 -9.77 11.99
N ASP A 109 0.93 -10.31 11.98
CA ASP A 109 0.60 -11.51 11.23
C ASP A 109 0.31 -11.17 9.76
N ILE A 110 0.95 -11.92 8.84
CA ILE A 110 0.73 -11.79 7.40
C ILE A 110 -0.23 -12.88 6.96
N VAL A 111 -1.48 -12.50 6.69
CA VAL A 111 -2.55 -13.42 6.32
C VAL A 111 -3.25 -12.96 5.05
N ALA A 112 -3.99 -13.87 4.41
CA ALA A 112 -4.88 -13.48 3.32
C ALA A 112 -6.01 -12.57 3.86
N PRO A 113 -6.44 -11.55 3.11
CA PRO A 113 -7.56 -10.69 3.52
C PRO A 113 -8.80 -11.54 3.81
N SER A 114 -9.39 -11.34 4.99
CA SER A 114 -10.60 -12.05 5.47
C SER A 114 -11.83 -11.75 4.65
#